data_AF-A0A535PCQ8-F1
#
_entry.id   AF-A0A535PCQ8-F1
#
_cell.length_a   1.000
_cell.length_b   1.000
_cell.length_c   1.000
_cell.angle_alpha   90.00
_cell.angle_beta   90.00
_cell.angle_gamma   90.00
#
_symmetry.space_group_name_H-M   'P 1'
#
loop_
_entity.id
_entity.type
_entity.pdbx_description
1 polymer ?
#
loop_
_entity_poly.entity_id
_entity_poly.type
_entity_poly.pdbx_seq_one_letter_code
_entity_poly.pdbx_strand_id
1 'polypeptide(L)'
;MVASSGRWRNLGAAAGAATAVLFAIFDLYQWAAAYASDHFHNDFTFYYVAAKIGLGQGWSSIYDLSLQQAQLDMLGSGIKVAELARYISPPPVAWLALPLTPLPYAAGYWVWSALLLAALAGTWYLAAPGVGRARIIYLAAAVGWLPVIYGLQLGQPGMFVALGVAGSYALLRAERPLLAGVALGLLALKPQLAFLAPLAL
;
A
#
# COMPACT_ATOMS: atom_id res chain seq x y z
N MET A 1 -11.30 33.27 -35.50
CA MET A 1 -11.59 33.05 -34.06
C MET A 1 -11.40 31.59 -33.69
N VAL A 2 -10.15 31.13 -33.50
CA VAL A 2 -9.82 29.78 -32.97
C VAL A 2 -8.53 29.91 -32.13
N ALA A 3 -8.65 30.42 -30.90
CA ALA A 3 -7.52 30.55 -29.97
C ALA A 3 -7.92 30.29 -28.50
N SER A 4 -9.21 30.10 -28.22
CA SER A 4 -9.72 29.94 -26.85
C SER A 4 -9.49 28.54 -26.28
N SER A 5 -9.45 27.49 -27.11
CA SER A 5 -9.40 26.09 -26.66
C SER A 5 -8.09 25.71 -25.95
N GLY A 6 -6.95 26.24 -26.39
CA GLY A 6 -5.64 25.95 -25.78
C GLY A 6 -5.48 26.57 -24.39
N ARG A 7 -5.97 27.81 -24.20
CA ARG A 7 -5.87 28.51 -22.92
C ARG A 7 -6.68 27.81 -21.83
N TRP A 8 -7.92 27.44 -22.12
CA TRP A 8 -8.77 26.71 -21.16
C TRP A 8 -8.21 25.33 -20.82
N ARG A 9 -7.61 24.63 -21.79
CA ARG A 9 -6.90 23.36 -21.56
C ARG A 9 -5.71 23.53 -20.62
N ASN A 10 -4.88 24.54 -20.85
CA ASN A 10 -3.70 24.79 -20.02
C ASN A 10 -4.08 25.22 -18.60
N LEU A 11 -5.11 26.07 -18.47
CA LEU A 11 -5.66 26.45 -17.16
C LEU A 11 -6.25 25.25 -16.43
N GLY A 12 -6.99 24.38 -17.12
CA GLY A 12 -7.54 23.15 -16.54
C GLY A 12 -6.44 22.19 -16.07
N ALA A 13 -5.39 21.99 -16.87
CA ALA A 13 -4.25 21.16 -16.49
C ALA A 13 -3.48 21.74 -15.29
N ALA A 14 -3.27 23.06 -15.26
CA ALA A 14 -2.63 23.74 -14.15
C ALA A 14 -3.46 23.66 -12.86
N ALA A 15 -4.77 23.88 -12.95
CA ALA A 15 -5.69 23.74 -11.82
C ALA A 15 -5.70 22.30 -11.29
N GLY A 16 -5.81 21.30 -12.18
CA GLY A 16 -5.76 19.89 -11.80
C GLY A 16 -4.43 19.51 -11.14
N ALA A 17 -3.31 20.01 -11.65
CA ALA A 17 -1.99 19.81 -11.05
C ALA A 17 -1.89 20.44 -9.65
N ALA A 18 -2.35 21.68 -9.49
CA ALA A 18 -2.35 22.36 -8.19
C ALA A 18 -3.22 21.61 -7.18
N THR A 19 -4.43 21.21 -7.57
CA THR A 19 -5.32 20.39 -6.74
C THR A 19 -4.65 19.08 -6.32
N ALA A 20 -4.06 18.33 -7.27
CA ALA A 20 -3.37 17.07 -6.97
C ALA A 20 -2.23 17.25 -5.97
N VAL A 21 -1.43 18.31 -6.10
CA VAL A 21 -0.34 18.61 -5.16
C VAL A 21 -0.87 19.00 -3.78
N LEU A 22 -1.92 19.82 -3.71
CA LEU A 22 -2.51 20.22 -2.43
C LEU A 22 -3.11 19.02 -1.69
N PHE A 23 -3.82 18.14 -2.39
CA PHE A 23 -4.33 16.89 -1.82
C PHE A 23 -3.19 15.99 -1.35
N ALA A 24 -2.14 15.80 -2.16
CA ALA A 24 -0.98 15.01 -1.74
C ALA A 24 -0.32 15.54 -0.46
N ILE A 25 -0.15 16.86 -0.33
CA ILE A 25 0.42 17.48 0.88
C ILE A 25 -0.50 17.28 2.08
N PHE A 26 -1.80 17.53 1.92
CA PHE A 26 -2.79 17.33 2.98
C PHE A 26 -2.83 15.88 3.43
N ASP A 27 -2.82 14.95 2.49
CA ASP A 27 -2.88 13.51 2.73
C ASP A 27 -1.63 13.00 3.46
N LEU A 28 -0.43 13.45 3.06
CA LEU A 28 0.81 13.16 3.77
C LEU A 28 0.82 13.73 5.20
N TYR A 29 0.27 14.94 5.39
CA TYR A 29 0.08 15.50 6.73
C TYR A 29 -0.88 14.64 7.56
N GLN A 30 -2.02 14.24 7.00
CA GLN A 30 -2.99 13.37 7.68
C GLN A 30 -2.37 12.03 8.06
N TRP A 31 -1.50 11.47 7.20
CA TRP A 31 -0.77 10.25 7.53
C TRP A 31 0.18 10.42 8.71
N ALA A 32 0.99 11.49 8.71
CA ALA A 32 1.86 11.80 9.84
C ALA A 32 1.08 12.07 11.14
N ALA A 33 -0.03 12.81 11.05
CA ALA A 33 -0.90 13.11 12.17
C ALA A 33 -1.56 11.84 12.75
N ALA A 34 -2.05 10.93 11.89
CA ALA A 34 -2.63 9.66 12.31
C ALA A 34 -1.62 8.78 13.06
N TYR A 35 -0.40 8.68 12.54
CA TYR A 35 0.68 7.96 13.23
C TYR A 35 1.03 8.61 14.58
N ALA A 36 1.08 9.94 14.64
CA ALA A 36 1.39 10.65 15.88
C ALA A 36 0.28 10.52 16.94
N SER A 37 -0.98 10.39 16.53
CA SER A 37 -2.10 10.21 17.46
C SER A 37 -2.18 8.80 18.06
N ASP A 38 -2.03 7.77 17.23
CA ASP A 38 -2.02 6.37 17.65
C ASP A 38 -1.24 5.54 16.63
N HIS A 39 0.04 5.32 16.92
CA HIS A 39 0.92 4.59 16.02
C HIS A 39 0.59 3.10 15.91
N PHE A 40 -0.31 2.55 16.73
CA PHE A 40 -0.77 1.16 16.62
C PHE A 40 -2.04 1.01 15.77
N HIS A 41 -2.79 2.08 15.53
CA HIS A 41 -4.07 2.02 14.84
C HIS A 41 -3.91 1.90 13.30
N ASN A 42 -3.31 0.80 12.87
CA ASN A 42 -3.06 0.46 11.48
C ASN A 42 -3.01 -1.06 11.30
N ASP A 43 -3.19 -1.51 10.06
CA ASP A 43 -3.19 -2.92 9.72
C ASP A 43 -1.80 -3.57 9.87
N PHE A 44 -0.73 -2.80 9.72
CA PHE A 44 0.63 -3.31 9.93
C PHE A 44 0.83 -3.86 11.34
N THR A 45 0.18 -3.29 12.36
CA THR A 45 0.14 -3.86 13.72
C THR A 45 -0.32 -5.31 13.71
N PHE A 46 -1.42 -5.61 13.03
CA PHE A 46 -1.93 -6.97 12.96
C PHE A 46 -1.03 -7.88 12.12
N TYR A 47 -0.36 -7.37 11.10
CA TYR A 47 0.59 -8.15 10.30
C TYR A 47 1.83 -8.52 11.12
N TYR A 48 2.36 -7.57 11.89
CA TYR A 48 3.49 -7.76 12.79
C TYR A 48 3.15 -8.76 13.90
N VAL A 49 1.98 -8.61 14.53
CA VAL A 49 1.47 -9.55 15.53
C VAL A 49 1.29 -10.95 14.96
N ALA A 50 0.64 -11.08 13.80
CA ALA A 50 0.43 -12.38 13.15
C ALA A 50 1.76 -13.06 12.81
N ALA A 51 2.78 -12.30 12.36
CA ALA A 51 4.10 -12.84 12.10
C ALA A 51 4.82 -13.32 13.38
N LYS A 52 4.69 -12.60 14.49
CA LYS A 52 5.20 -13.02 15.81
C LYS A 52 4.53 -14.30 16.30
N ILE A 53 3.21 -14.41 16.14
CA ILE A 53 2.46 -15.64 16.45
C ILE A 53 2.93 -16.79 15.57
N GLY A 54 3.09 -16.56 14.27
CA GLY A 54 3.57 -17.58 13.32
C GLY A 54 4.93 -18.16 13.72
N LEU A 55 5.85 -17.31 14.18
CA LEU A 55 7.18 -17.71 14.67
C LEU A 55 7.13 -18.46 16.01
N GLY A 56 6.30 -18.03 16.95
CA GLY A 56 6.30 -18.56 18.32
C GLY A 56 5.33 -19.72 18.57
N GLN A 57 4.18 -19.72 17.90
CA GLN A 57 3.04 -20.61 18.15
C GLN A 57 2.58 -21.35 16.88
N GLY A 58 3.29 -21.16 15.75
CA GLY A 58 2.99 -21.79 14.48
C GLY A 58 2.03 -21.00 13.59
N TRP A 59 2.18 -21.16 12.27
CA TRP A 59 1.41 -20.43 11.26
C TRP A 59 -0.09 -20.75 11.24
N SER A 60 -0.50 -21.91 11.76
CA SER A 60 -1.92 -22.25 11.94
C SER A 60 -2.62 -21.40 13.00
N SER A 61 -1.84 -20.80 13.91
CA SER A 61 -2.35 -20.10 15.09
C SER A 61 -2.51 -18.59 14.88
N ILE A 62 -2.13 -18.06 13.70
CA ILE A 62 -2.13 -16.60 13.43
C ILE A 62 -3.53 -15.97 13.47
N TYR A 63 -4.58 -16.77 13.37
CA TYR A 63 -5.99 -16.34 13.46
C TYR A 63 -6.60 -16.53 14.85
N ASP A 64 -5.85 -17.05 15.83
CA ASP A 64 -6.32 -17.18 17.20
C ASP A 64 -6.43 -15.80 17.86
N LEU A 65 -7.66 -15.43 18.25
CA LEU A 65 -7.96 -14.11 18.79
C LEU A 65 -7.31 -13.87 20.16
N SER A 66 -7.15 -14.93 20.97
CA SER A 66 -6.54 -14.83 22.30
C SER A 66 -5.04 -14.57 22.18
N LEU A 67 -4.38 -15.24 21.23
CA LEU A 67 -2.96 -15.02 20.92
C LEU A 67 -2.73 -13.63 20.30
N GLN A 68 -3.63 -13.17 19.44
CA GLN A 68 -3.58 -11.80 18.90
C GLN A 68 -3.69 -10.76 20.01
N GLN A 69 -4.66 -10.90 20.92
CA GLN A 69 -4.80 -9.97 22.04
C GLN A 69 -3.58 -9.98 22.95
N ALA A 70 -3.06 -11.16 23.29
CA ALA A 70 -1.86 -11.28 24.13
C ALA A 70 -0.64 -10.59 23.50
N GLN A 71 -0.44 -10.73 22.19
CA GLN A 71 0.66 -10.06 21.48
C GLN A 71 0.44 -8.54 21.37
N LEU A 72 -0.80 -8.06 21.18
CA LEU A 72 -1.11 -6.63 21.22
C LEU A 72 -0.81 -6.03 22.59
N ASP A 73 -1.18 -6.72 23.67
CA ASP A 73 -0.89 -6.29 25.03
C ASP A 73 0.63 -6.27 25.29
N MET A 74 1.39 -7.25 24.77
CA MET A 74 2.86 -7.27 24.83
C MET A 74 3.53 -6.12 24.07
N LEU A 75 2.92 -5.65 22.98
CA LEU A 75 3.38 -4.45 22.26
C LEU A 75 3.09 -3.16 23.02
N GLY A 76 2.25 -3.20 24.06
CA GLY A 76 1.74 -2.02 24.75
C GLY A 76 0.61 -1.32 24.00
N SER A 77 -0.06 -2.02 23.07
CA SER A 77 -1.20 -1.48 22.34
C SER A 77 -2.45 -1.46 23.22
N GLY A 78 -3.18 -0.34 23.20
CA GLY A 78 -4.50 -0.23 23.83
C GLY A 78 -5.63 -0.89 23.02
N ILE A 79 -5.34 -1.42 21.83
CA ILE A 79 -6.33 -2.03 20.94
C ILE A 79 -6.90 -3.30 21.59
N LYS A 80 -8.22 -3.41 21.57
CA LYS A 80 -8.95 -4.61 21.97
C LYS A 80 -9.48 -5.33 20.74
N VAL A 81 -9.20 -6.62 20.67
CA VAL A 81 -9.63 -7.50 19.60
C VAL A 81 -11.15 -7.55 19.60
N ALA A 82 -11.73 -7.04 18.52
CA ALA A 82 -13.15 -7.01 18.23
C ALA A 82 -13.34 -7.25 16.74
N GLU A 83 -14.60 -7.27 16.26
CA GLU A 83 -14.91 -7.64 14.88
C GLU A 83 -14.06 -6.92 13.81
N LEU A 84 -13.74 -5.64 14.03
CA LEU A 84 -12.97 -4.78 13.13
C LEU A 84 -11.46 -4.68 13.46
N ALA A 85 -11.01 -5.20 14.61
CA ALA A 85 -9.65 -5.01 15.12
C ALA A 85 -8.93 -6.35 15.30
N ARG A 86 -8.65 -7.04 14.19
CA ARG A 86 -8.02 -8.37 14.18
C ARG A 86 -7.34 -8.67 12.85
N TYR A 87 -6.36 -9.57 12.89
CA TYR A 87 -5.74 -10.08 11.68
C TYR A 87 -6.72 -11.00 10.92
N ILE A 88 -7.09 -10.58 9.70
CA ILE A 88 -7.96 -11.32 8.79
C ILE A 88 -7.34 -11.57 7.41
N SER A 89 -6.14 -11.04 7.19
CA SER A 89 -5.48 -11.12 5.90
C SER A 89 -4.97 -12.54 5.60
N PRO A 90 -4.77 -12.90 4.32
CA PRO A 90 -4.16 -14.18 3.95
C PRO A 90 -2.77 -14.36 4.55
N PRO A 91 -2.30 -15.60 4.83
CA PRO A 91 -1.00 -15.84 5.44
C PRO A 91 0.20 -15.15 4.75
N PRO A 92 0.26 -15.02 3.40
CA PRO A 92 1.34 -14.29 2.73
C PRO A 92 1.55 -12.84 3.21
N VAL A 93 0.52 -12.16 3.73
CA VAL A 93 0.66 -10.81 4.27
C VAL A 93 1.49 -10.82 5.56
N ALA A 94 1.23 -11.74 6.48
CA ALA A 94 2.07 -11.95 7.67
C ALA A 94 3.48 -12.41 7.30
N TRP A 95 3.64 -13.26 6.28
CA TRP A 95 4.98 -13.68 5.80
C TRP A 95 5.79 -12.51 5.28
N LEU A 96 5.14 -11.51 4.66
CA LEU A 96 5.82 -10.31 4.18
C LEU A 96 6.27 -9.40 5.34
N ALA A 97 5.56 -9.41 6.47
CA ALA A 97 5.94 -8.69 7.69
C ALA A 97 7.00 -9.43 8.52
N LEU A 98 7.17 -10.75 8.33
CA LEU A 98 8.14 -11.59 9.02
C LEU A 98 9.55 -10.99 9.16
N PRO A 99 10.23 -10.54 8.08
CA PRO A 99 11.58 -9.98 8.18
C PRO A 99 11.67 -8.70 9.02
N LEU A 100 10.54 -8.07 9.34
CA LEU A 100 10.46 -6.85 10.15
C LEU A 100 10.25 -7.16 11.64
N THR A 101 9.87 -8.38 11.99
CA THR A 101 9.64 -8.79 13.39
C THR A 101 10.86 -8.71 14.31
N PRO A 102 12.12 -8.79 13.85
CA PRO A 102 13.28 -8.53 14.72
C PRO A 102 13.41 -7.05 15.11
N LEU A 103 12.81 -6.13 14.36
CA LEU A 103 12.88 -4.69 14.63
C LEU A 103 11.89 -4.30 15.74
N PRO A 104 12.18 -3.24 16.52
CA PRO A 104 11.16 -2.57 17.31
C PRO A 104 9.98 -2.15 16.44
N TYR A 105 8.75 -2.20 16.96
CA TYR A 105 7.52 -1.98 16.20
C TYR A 105 7.58 -0.70 15.33
N ALA A 106 7.96 0.44 15.92
CA ALA A 106 8.04 1.71 15.20
C ALA A 106 9.02 1.65 14.01
N ALA A 107 10.19 1.03 14.18
CA ALA A 107 11.14 0.84 13.08
C ALA A 107 10.57 -0.09 12.01
N GLY A 108 9.91 -1.18 12.41
CA GLY A 108 9.21 -2.08 11.50
C GLY A 108 8.14 -1.36 10.68
N TYR A 109 7.34 -0.49 11.32
CA TYR A 109 6.32 0.31 10.66
C TYR A 109 6.92 1.22 9.59
N TRP A 110 7.94 2.00 9.94
CA TRP A 110 8.56 2.93 8.98
C TRP A 110 9.24 2.22 7.81
N VAL A 111 9.85 1.05 8.05
CA VAL A 111 10.39 0.21 6.97
C VAL A 111 9.25 -0.29 6.08
N TRP A 112 8.15 -0.78 6.65
CA TRP A 112 6.99 -1.22 5.90
C TRP A 112 6.38 -0.08 5.06
N SER A 113 6.20 1.10 5.63
CA SER A 113 5.72 2.28 4.92
C SER A 113 6.67 2.71 3.80
N ALA A 114 7.99 2.63 4.01
CA ALA A 114 8.97 2.90 2.97
C ALA A 114 8.86 1.89 1.80
N LEU A 115 8.62 0.62 2.10
CA LEU A 115 8.37 -0.41 1.08
C LEU A 115 7.08 -0.14 0.30
N LEU A 116 6.01 0.30 0.95
CA LEU A 116 4.77 0.71 0.29
C LEU A 116 4.98 1.91 -0.64
N LEU A 117 5.69 2.93 -0.18
CA LEU A 117 6.05 4.10 -1.00
C LEU A 117 6.94 3.71 -2.19
N ALA A 118 7.90 2.80 -1.98
CA ALA A 118 8.72 2.26 -3.06
C ALA A 118 7.87 1.48 -4.08
N ALA A 119 6.86 0.72 -3.62
CA ALA A 119 5.95 0.02 -4.51
C ALA A 119 5.04 0.96 -5.30
N LEU A 120 4.55 2.04 -4.66
CA LEU A 120 3.82 3.10 -5.35
C LEU A 120 4.69 3.79 -6.41
N ALA A 121 5.93 4.14 -6.06
CA ALA A 121 6.89 4.75 -6.98
C ALA A 121 7.25 3.81 -8.15
N GLY A 122 7.43 2.52 -7.88
CA GLY A 122 7.66 1.50 -8.91
C GLY A 122 6.45 1.33 -9.84
N THR A 123 5.23 1.31 -9.28
CA THR A 123 3.99 1.29 -10.07
C THR A 123 3.89 2.51 -10.98
N TRP A 124 4.15 3.70 -10.42
CA TRP A 124 4.20 4.96 -11.17
C TRP A 124 5.27 4.94 -12.26
N TYR A 125 6.45 4.40 -11.99
CA TYR A 125 7.53 4.29 -12.97
C TYR A 125 7.15 3.39 -14.15
N LEU A 126 6.44 2.29 -13.89
CA LEU A 126 6.08 1.31 -14.91
C LEU A 126 4.81 1.69 -15.69
N ALA A 127 3.81 2.25 -15.02
CA ALA A 127 2.46 2.40 -15.58
C ALA A 127 2.03 3.86 -15.84
N ALA A 128 2.71 4.87 -15.29
CA ALA A 128 2.28 6.25 -15.50
C ALA A 128 2.47 6.69 -16.97
N PRO A 129 1.41 7.20 -17.62
CA PRO A 129 1.49 7.61 -19.02
C PRO A 129 2.21 8.96 -19.19
N GLY A 130 2.67 9.20 -20.41
CA GLY A 130 3.32 10.46 -20.80
C GLY A 130 4.77 10.59 -20.33
N VAL A 131 5.30 11.82 -20.41
CA VAL A 131 6.70 12.17 -20.10
C VAL A 131 6.78 13.47 -19.31
N GLY A 132 7.91 13.71 -18.63
CA GLY A 132 8.19 14.95 -17.92
C GLY A 132 7.18 15.30 -16.83
N ARG A 133 6.74 16.56 -16.79
CA ARG A 133 5.87 17.11 -15.73
C ARG A 133 4.53 16.39 -15.59
N ALA A 134 3.98 15.83 -16.68
CA ALA A 134 2.74 15.08 -16.64
C ALA A 134 2.83 13.85 -15.72
N ARG A 135 3.97 13.15 -15.73
CA ARG A 135 4.19 12.01 -14.84
C ARG A 135 4.21 12.44 -13.37
N ILE A 136 4.83 13.58 -13.06
CA ILE A 136 4.86 14.11 -11.69
C ILE A 136 3.44 14.46 -11.22
N ILE A 137 2.60 15.01 -12.10
CA ILE A 137 1.19 15.28 -11.79
C ILE A 137 0.44 13.97 -11.49
N TYR A 138 0.67 12.89 -12.25
CA TYR A 138 0.08 11.59 -11.95
C TYR A 138 0.56 11.02 -10.62
N LEU A 139 1.82 11.22 -10.24
CA LEU A 139 2.32 10.80 -8.93
C LEU A 139 1.64 11.58 -7.82
N ALA A 140 1.56 12.91 -7.94
CA ALA A 140 0.86 13.76 -6.98
C ALA A 140 -0.62 13.37 -6.87
N ALA A 141 -1.28 13.12 -8.01
CA ALA A 141 -2.67 12.68 -8.02
C ALA A 141 -2.84 11.30 -7.38
N ALA A 142 -1.90 10.38 -7.57
CA ALA A 142 -1.93 9.07 -6.92
C ALA A 142 -1.75 9.18 -5.40
N VAL A 143 -0.82 10.02 -4.92
CA VAL A 143 -0.62 10.26 -3.48
C VAL A 143 -1.84 10.95 -2.87
N GLY A 144 -2.41 11.93 -3.58
CA GLY A 144 -3.62 12.65 -3.18
C GLY A 144 -4.93 11.89 -3.38
N TRP A 145 -4.86 10.60 -3.74
CA TRP A 145 -6.04 9.77 -3.95
C TRP A 145 -6.39 9.02 -2.67
N LEU A 146 -7.61 9.23 -2.18
CA LEU A 146 -8.08 8.69 -0.90
C LEU A 146 -7.73 7.20 -0.64
N PRO A 147 -7.93 6.26 -1.59
CA PRO A 147 -7.57 4.85 -1.35
C PRO A 147 -6.07 4.61 -1.17
N VAL A 148 -5.22 5.42 -1.80
CA VAL A 148 -3.75 5.30 -1.70
C VAL A 148 -3.30 5.81 -0.34
N ILE A 149 -3.73 7.01 0.06
CA ILE A 149 -3.31 7.56 1.35
C ILE A 149 -3.90 6.75 2.51
N TYR A 150 -5.16 6.37 2.44
CA TYR A 150 -5.78 5.55 3.48
C TYR A 150 -5.11 4.17 3.54
N GLY A 151 -4.73 3.63 2.39
CA GLY A 151 -3.90 2.44 2.31
C GLY A 151 -2.52 2.62 2.95
N LEU A 152 -1.88 3.78 2.78
CA LEU A 152 -0.60 4.07 3.42
C LEU A 152 -0.72 4.22 4.93
N GLN A 153 -1.76 4.94 5.39
CA GLN A 153 -2.09 5.14 6.80
C GLN A 153 -2.26 3.82 7.53
N LEU A 154 -3.05 2.91 6.96
CA LEU A 154 -3.28 1.59 7.50
C LEU A 154 -2.11 0.62 7.23
N GLY A 155 -1.18 0.94 6.33
CA GLY A 155 -0.14 0.00 5.92
C GLY A 155 -0.67 -1.16 5.04
N GLN A 156 -1.73 -0.94 4.29
CA GLN A 156 -2.37 -1.93 3.42
C GLN A 156 -1.46 -2.38 2.26
N PRO A 157 -1.38 -3.69 1.94
CA PRO A 157 -0.49 -4.21 0.90
C PRO A 157 -0.96 -3.91 -0.54
N GLY A 158 -1.95 -3.04 -0.73
CA GLY A 158 -2.51 -2.72 -2.05
C GLY A 158 -1.48 -2.15 -3.02
N MET A 159 -0.49 -1.40 -2.52
CA MET A 159 0.58 -0.84 -3.35
C MET A 159 1.52 -1.91 -3.89
N PHE A 160 1.77 -2.99 -3.13
CA PHE A 160 2.51 -4.15 -3.63
C PHE A 160 1.74 -4.88 -4.74
N VAL A 161 0.42 -5.00 -4.59
CA VAL A 161 -0.42 -5.60 -5.64
C VAL A 161 -0.39 -4.77 -6.91
N ALA A 162 -0.52 -3.44 -6.80
CA ALA A 162 -0.42 -2.53 -7.93
C ALA A 162 0.94 -2.64 -8.64
N LEU A 163 2.04 -2.76 -7.89
CA LEU A 163 3.37 -3.00 -8.43
C LEU A 163 3.45 -4.33 -9.16
N GLY A 164 2.87 -5.40 -8.60
CA GLY A 164 2.84 -6.73 -9.22
C GLY A 164 2.10 -6.74 -10.56
N VAL A 165 0.95 -6.05 -10.64
CA VAL A 165 0.18 -5.92 -11.89
C VAL A 165 0.94 -5.08 -12.92
N ALA A 166 1.45 -3.90 -12.53
CA ALA A 166 2.23 -3.05 -13.43
C ALA A 166 3.53 -3.73 -13.91
N GLY A 167 4.20 -4.45 -13.02
CA GLY A 167 5.37 -5.27 -13.33
C GLY A 167 5.05 -6.41 -14.28
N SER A 168 3.95 -7.13 -14.04
CA SER A 168 3.45 -8.18 -14.93
C SER A 168 3.19 -7.63 -16.33
N TYR A 169 2.49 -6.50 -16.46
CA TYR A 169 2.26 -5.84 -17.74
C TYR A 169 3.57 -5.50 -18.47
N ALA A 170 4.52 -4.86 -17.76
CA ALA A 170 5.80 -4.50 -18.35
C ALA A 170 6.62 -5.73 -18.80
N LEU A 171 6.58 -6.81 -18.03
CA LEU A 171 7.28 -8.07 -18.34
C LEU A 171 6.62 -8.84 -19.49
N LEU A 172 5.29 -8.79 -19.61
CA LEU A 172 4.57 -9.33 -20.78
C LEU A 172 4.96 -8.59 -22.05
N ARG A 173 5.04 -7.25 -22.01
CA ARG A 173 5.52 -6.45 -23.14
C ARG A 173 6.99 -6.72 -23.51
N ALA A 174 7.77 -7.22 -22.57
CA ALA A 174 9.15 -7.61 -22.78
C ALA A 174 9.30 -9.11 -23.12
N GLU A 175 8.21 -9.81 -23.43
CA GLU A 175 8.18 -11.24 -23.78
C GLU A 175 8.77 -12.15 -22.68
N ARG A 176 8.58 -11.80 -21.40
CA ARG A 176 9.03 -12.58 -20.24
C ARG A 176 7.85 -13.13 -19.43
N PRO A 177 7.05 -14.07 -19.99
CA PRO A 177 5.80 -14.52 -19.37
C PRO A 177 5.99 -15.18 -18.00
N LEU A 178 7.09 -15.93 -17.80
CA LEU A 178 7.36 -16.56 -16.51
C LEU A 178 7.61 -15.53 -15.40
N LEU A 179 8.42 -14.50 -15.67
CA LEU A 179 8.64 -13.42 -14.71
C LEU A 179 7.39 -12.58 -14.50
N ALA A 180 6.57 -12.39 -15.55
CA ALA A 180 5.29 -11.71 -15.42
C ALA A 180 4.36 -12.45 -14.44
N GLY A 181 4.29 -13.78 -14.53
CA GLY A 181 3.57 -14.62 -13.58
C GLY A 181 4.11 -14.50 -12.15
N VAL A 182 5.43 -14.46 -11.97
CA VAL A 182 6.06 -14.24 -10.65
C VAL A 182 5.67 -12.88 -10.07
N ALA A 183 5.72 -11.81 -10.87
CA ALA A 183 5.29 -10.47 -10.45
C ALA A 183 3.79 -10.43 -10.08
N LEU A 184 2.95 -11.12 -10.88
CA LEU A 184 1.52 -11.22 -10.65
C LEU A 184 1.17 -12.00 -9.37
N GLY A 185 2.08 -12.84 -8.88
CA GLY A 185 1.94 -13.57 -7.62
C GLY A 185 1.68 -12.67 -6.40
N LEU A 186 2.03 -11.37 -6.46
CA LEU A 186 1.70 -10.40 -5.42
C LEU A 186 0.17 -10.23 -5.20
N LEU A 187 -0.67 -10.67 -6.15
CA LEU A 187 -2.12 -10.77 -5.95
C LEU A 187 -2.51 -11.65 -4.74
N ALA A 188 -1.65 -12.58 -4.32
CA ALA A 188 -1.88 -13.40 -3.13
C ALA A 188 -2.04 -12.57 -1.83
N LEU A 189 -1.55 -11.33 -1.81
CA LEU A 189 -1.70 -10.40 -0.69
C LEU A 189 -3.13 -9.84 -0.57
N LYS A 190 -3.85 -9.75 -1.70
CA LYS A 190 -5.27 -9.35 -1.78
C LYS A 190 -5.96 -10.15 -2.89
N PRO A 191 -6.30 -11.42 -2.64
CA PRO A 191 -6.82 -12.32 -3.68
C PRO A 191 -8.10 -11.80 -4.34
N GLN A 192 -8.90 -11.00 -3.63
CA GLN A 192 -10.08 -10.34 -4.19
C GLN A 192 -9.76 -9.36 -5.34
N LEU A 193 -8.52 -8.87 -5.47
CA LEU A 193 -8.11 -8.01 -6.59
C LEU A 193 -7.76 -8.83 -7.84
N ALA A 194 -7.63 -10.16 -7.74
CA ALA A 194 -7.32 -11.01 -8.89
C ALA A 194 -8.42 -10.98 -9.96
N PHE A 195 -9.68 -10.72 -9.57
CA PHE A 195 -10.79 -10.53 -10.50
C PHE A 195 -10.58 -9.34 -11.46
N LEU A 196 -9.79 -8.35 -11.09
CA LEU A 196 -9.50 -7.18 -11.92
C LEU A 196 -8.28 -7.38 -12.84
N ALA A 197 -7.47 -8.41 -12.59
CA ALA A 197 -6.23 -8.63 -13.33
C ALA A 197 -6.44 -8.81 -14.86
N PRO A 198 -7.45 -9.55 -15.35
CA PRO A 198 -7.69 -9.68 -16.80
C PRO A 198 -8.08 -8.38 -17.50
N LEU A 199 -8.64 -7.41 -16.77
CA LEU A 199 -8.99 -6.10 -17.32
C LEU A 199 -7.80 -5.13 -17.33
N ALA A 200 -6.77 -5.42 -16.54
CA ALA A 200 -5.61 -4.55 -16.33
C ALA A 200 -4.37 -4.98 -17.15
N LEU A 201 -4.32 -6.23 -17.62
CA LEU A 201 -3.22 -6.82 -18.41
C LEU A 201 -3.62 -6.99 -19.88
#